data_AF-A0A3A8YGB0-F1
#
_entry.id   AF-A0A3A8YGB0-F1
#
_cell.length_a   1.000
_cell.length_b   1.000
_cell.length_c   1.000
_cell.angle_alpha   90.00
_cell.angle_beta   90.00
_cell.angle_gamma   90.00
#
_symmetry.space_group_name_H-M   'P 1'
#
loop_
_entity.id
_entity.type
_entity.pdbx_description
1 polymer ?
#
loop_
_entity_poly.entity_id
_entity_poly.type
_entity_poly.pdbx_seq_one_letter_code
_entity_poly.pdbx_strand_id
1 'polypeptide(L)'
;MVGRKLSNTWECVPVTVESVASLNKVFKNGISKLKPEEEYCTYWYYYDVKGFPFTDSNLNYTLKDGETANELAKRTSPNNILMGLSDLPLLCHVSKDGIIGLDIYNIRMEGDVYKDTEQVIDPDVVLQKVKKYYEKQMLAKTVTVLDLEMVYTGYFTDGNEGEIQPMIAPFWRVRVHNGERNVYFVYDAFTGEAIAQNNPTS
;
A
#
# COMPACT_ATOMS: atom_id res chain seq x y z
N MET A 1 19.09 -7.69 -5.65
CA MET A 1 18.66 -8.14 -4.32
C MET A 1 17.17 -7.82 -4.22
N VAL A 2 16.31 -8.73 -3.76
CA VAL A 2 14.85 -8.62 -3.98
C VAL A 2 14.13 -8.44 -2.65
N GLY A 3 13.68 -7.22 -2.38
CA GLY A 3 12.75 -6.86 -1.30
C GLY A 3 13.34 -6.72 0.10
N ARG A 4 12.92 -5.68 0.83
CA ARG A 4 13.22 -5.49 2.26
C ARG A 4 12.19 -6.17 3.16
N LYS A 5 12.66 -6.61 4.33
CA LYS A 5 11.78 -6.93 5.46
C LYS A 5 11.08 -5.64 5.91
N LEU A 6 9.76 -5.66 5.99
CA LEU A 6 8.97 -4.54 6.52
C LEU A 6 9.09 -4.47 8.04
N SER A 7 8.71 -5.57 8.67
CA SER A 7 8.60 -5.67 10.12
C SER A 7 9.84 -6.37 10.65
N ASN A 8 10.63 -5.71 11.50
CA ASN A 8 11.72 -6.39 12.21
C ASN A 8 11.16 -7.40 13.22
N THR A 9 10.05 -7.05 13.85
CA THR A 9 9.20 -7.91 14.66
C THR A 9 8.47 -8.96 13.83
N TRP A 10 7.76 -9.84 14.53
CA TRP A 10 7.03 -10.97 13.98
C TRP A 10 5.58 -10.80 14.45
N GLU A 11 4.61 -10.77 13.54
CA GLU A 11 3.20 -10.70 13.95
C GLU A 11 2.71 -12.11 14.28
N CYS A 12 3.06 -12.53 15.50
CA CYS A 12 2.74 -13.82 16.07
C CYS A 12 1.41 -13.76 16.83
N VAL A 13 0.50 -14.68 16.51
CA VAL A 13 -0.77 -14.87 17.19
C VAL A 13 -0.74 -16.25 17.89
N PRO A 14 -0.78 -16.31 19.22
CA PRO A 14 -0.95 -17.57 19.94
C PRO A 14 -2.37 -18.09 19.75
N VAL A 15 -2.52 -19.33 19.29
CA VAL A 15 -3.82 -19.92 19.02
C VAL A 15 -4.38 -20.56 20.29
N THR A 16 -5.48 -20.01 20.82
CA THR A 16 -6.17 -20.55 21.99
C THR A 16 -7.33 -21.46 21.56
N VAL A 17 -7.77 -22.34 22.47
CA VAL A 17 -8.98 -23.15 22.26
C VAL A 17 -10.20 -22.25 21.98
N GLU A 18 -10.27 -21.08 22.61
CA GLU A 18 -11.35 -20.10 22.44
C GLU A 18 -11.32 -19.42 21.08
N SER A 19 -10.14 -19.07 20.54
CA SER A 19 -10.03 -18.49 19.20
C SER A 19 -10.36 -19.51 18.11
N VAL A 20 -9.93 -20.76 18.26
CA VAL A 20 -10.31 -21.88 17.37
C VAL A 20 -11.82 -22.13 17.40
N ALA A 21 -12.43 -22.17 18.59
CA ALA A 21 -13.89 -22.33 18.72
C ALA A 21 -14.65 -21.16 18.09
N SER A 22 -14.15 -19.93 18.26
CA SER A 22 -14.75 -18.72 17.67
C SER A 22 -14.66 -18.72 16.14
N LEU A 23 -13.50 -19.06 15.58
CA LEU A 23 -13.30 -19.16 14.13
C LEU A 23 -14.20 -20.23 13.50
N ASN A 24 -14.31 -21.42 14.09
CA ASN A 24 -15.19 -22.48 13.56
C ASN A 24 -16.69 -22.14 13.68
N LYS A 25 -17.08 -21.28 14.63
CA LYS A 25 -18.45 -20.75 14.74
C LYS A 25 -18.80 -19.77 13.61
N VAL A 26 -17.82 -19.00 13.13
CA VAL A 26 -17.96 -18.07 12.00
C VAL A 26 -17.88 -18.85 10.67
N PHE A 27 -16.80 -19.59 10.47
CA PHE A 27 -16.53 -20.37 9.26
C PHE A 27 -17.13 -21.78 9.38
N LYS A 28 -18.45 -21.89 9.16
CA LYS A 28 -19.26 -23.11 9.36
C LYS A 28 -18.74 -24.40 8.67
N ASN A 29 -17.84 -24.28 7.69
CA ASN A 29 -17.22 -25.41 6.98
C ASN A 29 -15.76 -25.69 7.43
N GLY A 30 -15.36 -25.23 8.63
CA GLY A 30 -14.31 -25.86 9.44
C GLY A 30 -12.95 -26.10 8.79
N ILE A 31 -12.27 -25.04 8.32
CA ILE A 31 -10.93 -25.15 7.69
C ILE A 31 -9.81 -24.70 8.65
N SER A 32 -10.06 -24.60 9.97
CA SER A 32 -9.01 -24.27 10.95
C SER A 32 -8.07 -25.47 11.16
N LYS A 33 -7.05 -25.61 10.30
CA LYS A 33 -5.89 -26.48 10.54
C LYS A 33 -5.01 -25.99 11.71
N LEU A 34 -5.33 -24.82 12.26
CA LEU A 34 -4.71 -24.23 13.45
C LEU A 34 -4.92 -25.18 14.64
N LYS A 35 -3.82 -25.69 15.22
CA LYS A 35 -3.91 -26.43 16.49
C LYS A 35 -3.87 -25.42 17.64
N PRO A 36 -4.65 -25.61 18.73
CA PRO A 36 -4.47 -24.86 19.96
C PRO A 36 -3.04 -25.01 20.52
N GLU A 37 -2.60 -24.04 21.31
CA GLU A 37 -1.29 -23.98 21.98
C GLU A 37 -0.08 -23.86 21.04
N GLU A 38 -0.31 -23.70 19.73
CA GLU A 38 0.71 -23.29 18.76
C GLU A 38 0.67 -21.78 18.48
N GLU A 39 1.84 -21.24 18.18
CA GLU A 39 2.01 -19.87 17.70
C GLU A 39 2.12 -19.85 16.17
N TYR A 40 1.39 -18.94 15.55
CA TYR A 40 1.37 -18.73 14.10
C TYR A 40 1.77 -17.29 13.81
N CYS A 41 2.84 -17.11 13.03
CA CYS A 41 3.46 -15.80 12.80
C CYS A 41 3.44 -15.42 11.32
N THR A 42 3.19 -14.14 11.04
CA THR A 42 3.24 -13.58 9.68
C THR A 42 4.43 -12.62 9.53
N TYR A 43 5.24 -12.86 8.51
CA TYR A 43 6.37 -12.03 8.08
C TYR A 43 5.98 -11.27 6.80
N TRP A 44 5.95 -9.94 6.86
CA TRP A 44 5.60 -9.07 5.74
C TRP A 44 6.86 -8.61 4.98
N TYR A 45 6.82 -8.64 3.65
CA TYR A 45 7.90 -8.20 2.76
C TYR A 45 7.34 -7.31 1.64
N TYR A 46 7.95 -6.14 1.41
CA TYR A 46 7.75 -5.38 0.16
C TYR A 46 8.89 -5.69 -0.81
N TYR A 47 8.61 -5.51 -2.10
CA TYR A 47 9.63 -5.49 -3.13
C TYR A 47 10.36 -4.15 -3.08
N ASP A 48 11.64 -4.12 -3.43
CA ASP A 48 12.44 -2.89 -3.39
C ASP A 48 12.64 -2.34 -4.80
N VAL A 49 12.19 -1.12 -5.04
CA VAL A 49 12.54 -0.34 -6.25
C VAL A 49 13.60 0.66 -5.85
N LYS A 50 14.82 0.50 -6.40
CA LYS A 50 16.00 1.34 -6.10
C LYS A 50 16.34 1.47 -4.59
N GLY A 51 15.93 0.49 -3.76
CA GLY A 51 16.14 0.47 -2.30
C GLY A 51 15.00 1.06 -1.45
N PHE A 52 13.92 1.53 -2.10
CA PHE A 52 12.71 2.02 -1.46
C PHE A 52 11.58 0.99 -1.60
N PRO A 53 10.68 0.86 -0.60
CA PRO A 53 9.61 -0.13 -0.64
C PRO A 53 8.60 0.18 -1.75
N PHE A 54 8.26 -0.84 -2.54
CA PHE A 54 7.13 -0.85 -3.45
C PHE A 54 5.88 -1.24 -2.66
N THR A 55 4.98 -0.28 -2.43
CA THR A 55 3.83 -0.42 -1.54
C THR A 55 2.53 -0.38 -2.32
N ASP A 56 1.54 -1.17 -1.92
CA ASP A 56 0.16 -0.80 -2.24
C ASP A 56 -0.15 0.59 -1.64
N SER A 57 -0.81 1.42 -2.43
CA SER A 57 -1.39 2.71 -2.06
C SER A 57 -2.77 2.94 -2.69
N ASN A 58 -3.34 1.94 -3.38
CA ASN A 58 -4.63 1.98 -4.08
C ASN A 58 -4.82 3.24 -4.96
N LEU A 59 -3.80 3.56 -5.77
CA LEU A 59 -3.82 4.69 -6.72
C LEU A 59 -4.57 4.32 -8.01
N ASN A 60 -5.88 4.10 -7.87
CA ASN A 60 -6.75 3.76 -9.00
C ASN A 60 -7.05 5.02 -9.84
N TYR A 61 -7.04 4.89 -11.16
CA TYR A 61 -7.28 6.00 -12.10
C TYR A 61 -8.61 5.79 -12.84
N THR A 62 -9.46 6.81 -12.88
CA THR A 62 -10.72 6.76 -13.65
C THR A 62 -10.53 7.49 -14.96
N LEU A 63 -10.66 6.77 -16.08
CA LEU A 63 -10.59 7.32 -17.43
C LEU A 63 -11.67 8.37 -17.66
N LYS A 64 -11.25 9.56 -18.10
CA LYS A 64 -12.14 10.67 -18.47
C LYS A 64 -12.68 10.47 -19.90
N ASP A 65 -13.76 11.18 -20.24
CA ASP A 65 -14.35 11.09 -21.59
C ASP A 65 -13.33 11.51 -22.68
N GLY A 66 -13.06 10.59 -23.61
CA GLY A 66 -12.09 10.79 -24.70
C GLY A 66 -10.68 10.28 -24.40
N GLU A 67 -10.36 9.89 -23.16
CA GLU A 67 -9.09 9.24 -22.84
C GLU A 67 -9.08 7.78 -23.28
N THR A 68 -7.93 7.30 -23.76
CA THR A 68 -7.68 5.88 -24.05
C THR A 68 -6.56 5.38 -23.14
N ALA A 69 -6.62 4.11 -22.70
CA ALA A 69 -5.55 3.47 -21.95
C ALA A 69 -4.90 2.34 -22.77
N ASN A 70 -3.60 2.12 -22.57
CA ASN A 70 -2.90 1.05 -23.28
C ASN A 70 -3.33 -0.35 -22.79
N GLU A 71 -3.01 -1.39 -23.56
CA GLU A 71 -3.40 -2.78 -23.24
C GLU A 71 -2.78 -3.30 -21.94
N LEU A 72 -1.73 -2.66 -21.42
CA LEU A 72 -1.11 -3.02 -20.14
C LEU A 72 -1.92 -2.45 -18.96
N ALA A 73 -2.32 -1.19 -19.03
CA ALA A 73 -3.23 -0.56 -18.08
C ALA A 73 -4.60 -1.29 -18.03
N LYS A 74 -5.18 -1.62 -19.18
CA LYS A 74 -6.46 -2.38 -19.29
C LYS A 74 -6.43 -3.76 -18.64
N ARG A 75 -5.26 -4.41 -18.47
CA ARG A 75 -5.16 -5.69 -17.74
C ARG A 75 -5.49 -5.56 -16.25
N THR A 76 -5.55 -4.35 -15.70
CA THR A 76 -5.87 -4.11 -14.28
C THR A 76 -7.38 -4.20 -14.02
N SER A 77 -8.22 -3.91 -15.02
CA SER A 77 -9.68 -3.84 -14.87
C SER A 77 -10.37 -3.79 -16.24
N PRO A 78 -11.51 -4.48 -16.45
CA PRO A 78 -12.27 -4.44 -17.70
C PRO A 78 -13.13 -3.17 -17.87
N ASN A 79 -13.09 -2.22 -16.92
CA ASN A 79 -13.93 -1.03 -16.86
C ASN A 79 -13.09 0.26 -16.91
N ASN A 80 -13.74 1.43 -17.02
CA ASN A 80 -13.09 2.75 -17.01
C ASN A 80 -12.29 3.09 -15.73
N ILE A 81 -12.28 2.24 -14.71
CA ILE A 81 -11.44 2.39 -13.51
C ILE A 81 -10.25 1.45 -13.64
N LEU A 82 -9.07 2.00 -13.94
CA LEU A 82 -7.79 1.30 -13.92
C LEU A 82 -7.36 1.12 -12.45
N MET A 83 -6.92 -0.09 -12.10
CA MET A 83 -6.51 -0.42 -10.72
C MET A 83 -4.99 -0.32 -10.53
N GLY A 84 -4.55 0.06 -9.34
CA GLY A 84 -3.13 0.17 -9.00
C GLY A 84 -2.34 -1.13 -9.25
N LEU A 85 -1.05 -1.00 -9.60
CA LEU A 85 -0.22 -2.12 -10.07
C LEU A 85 0.37 -3.02 -8.95
N SER A 86 -0.18 -2.91 -7.74
CA SER A 86 0.34 -3.53 -6.53
C SER A 86 -0.80 -3.85 -5.58
N ASP A 87 -1.23 -5.11 -5.51
CA ASP A 87 -2.35 -5.50 -4.64
C ASP A 87 -1.94 -5.50 -3.14
N LEU A 88 -0.87 -6.22 -2.76
CA LEU A 88 -0.44 -6.41 -1.35
C LEU A 88 1.05 -6.82 -1.24
N PRO A 89 1.68 -6.70 -0.05
CA PRO A 89 3.02 -7.28 0.22
C PRO A 89 3.03 -8.81 0.07
N LEU A 90 4.23 -9.37 -0.09
CA LEU A 90 4.43 -10.82 0.09
C LEU A 90 4.31 -11.15 1.58
N LEU A 91 3.43 -12.08 1.92
CA LEU A 91 3.24 -12.58 3.29
C LEU A 91 3.80 -13.99 3.41
N CYS A 92 4.70 -14.21 4.38
CA CYS A 92 5.20 -15.53 4.72
C CYS A 92 4.61 -15.95 6.08
N HIS A 93 3.84 -17.03 6.07
CA HIS A 93 3.18 -17.57 7.25
C HIS A 93 3.99 -18.76 7.79
N VAL A 94 4.32 -18.71 9.07
CA VAL A 94 5.26 -19.62 9.73
C VAL A 94 4.65 -20.15 11.02
N SER A 95 4.80 -21.44 11.29
CA SER A 95 4.53 -22.04 12.61
C SER A 95 5.83 -22.63 13.17
N LYS A 96 5.75 -23.22 14.37
CA LYS A 96 6.88 -23.98 14.97
C LYS A 96 7.45 -25.07 14.05
N ASP A 97 6.64 -25.59 13.12
CA ASP A 97 7.00 -26.69 12.21
C ASP A 97 7.69 -26.18 10.92
N GLY A 98 7.76 -24.86 10.72
CA GLY A 98 8.37 -24.20 9.55
C GLY A 98 7.42 -23.28 8.77
N ILE A 99 7.79 -22.95 7.53
CA ILE A 99 6.92 -22.16 6.63
C ILE A 99 5.71 -23.01 6.24
N ILE A 100 4.51 -22.49 6.51
CA ILE A 100 3.23 -23.15 6.24
C ILE A 100 2.43 -22.50 5.10
N GLY A 101 2.79 -21.28 4.69
CA GLY A 101 2.13 -20.53 3.62
C GLY A 101 2.98 -19.38 3.11
N LEU A 102 2.80 -19.04 1.83
CA LEU A 102 3.44 -17.92 1.14
C LEU A 102 2.39 -17.28 0.23
N ASP A 103 1.77 -16.21 0.70
CA ASP A 103 0.78 -15.48 -0.06
C ASP A 103 1.51 -14.41 -0.89
N ILE A 104 1.56 -14.66 -2.21
CA ILE A 104 2.21 -13.80 -3.21
C ILE A 104 1.11 -13.21 -4.09
N TYR A 105 0.86 -11.92 -3.93
CA TYR A 105 -0.12 -11.16 -4.72
C TYR A 105 0.48 -10.69 -6.05
N ASN A 106 -0.33 -10.10 -6.95
CA ASN A 106 0.16 -9.66 -8.26
C ASN A 106 1.04 -8.42 -8.13
N ILE A 107 2.36 -8.60 -8.07
CA ILE A 107 3.32 -7.49 -8.13
C ILE A 107 3.56 -7.13 -9.60
N ARG A 108 2.74 -6.22 -10.15
CA ARG A 108 2.89 -5.77 -11.54
C ARG A 108 3.87 -4.60 -11.61
N MET A 109 5.16 -4.91 -11.49
CA MET A 109 6.24 -4.02 -11.94
C MET A 109 6.31 -4.00 -13.48
N GLU A 110 5.16 -3.79 -14.14
CA GLU A 110 5.00 -3.68 -15.58
C GLU A 110 4.64 -2.22 -15.92
N GLY A 111 5.55 -1.50 -16.57
CA GLY A 111 5.42 -0.07 -16.87
C GLY A 111 6.79 0.61 -16.86
N ASP A 112 6.90 1.76 -17.52
CA ASP A 112 8.15 2.51 -17.55
C ASP A 112 8.42 3.23 -16.23
N VAL A 113 9.70 3.57 -16.00
CA VAL A 113 10.11 4.37 -14.84
C VAL A 113 9.74 5.82 -15.13
N TYR A 114 8.89 6.40 -14.29
CA TYR A 114 8.19 7.67 -14.56
C TYR A 114 9.08 8.79 -15.11
N LYS A 115 10.30 8.95 -14.57
CA LYS A 115 11.29 9.94 -15.00
C LYS A 115 12.71 9.44 -14.83
N ASP A 116 13.63 10.07 -15.56
CA ASP A 116 15.07 10.04 -15.29
C ASP A 116 15.41 10.66 -13.92
N THR A 117 16.69 10.66 -13.53
CA THR A 117 17.15 11.12 -12.20
C THR A 117 17.02 12.63 -11.99
N GLU A 118 15.79 13.10 -11.74
CA GLU A 118 15.46 14.40 -11.15
C GLU A 118 15.70 14.41 -9.63
N GLN A 119 15.86 15.60 -9.05
CA GLN A 119 15.92 15.77 -7.60
C GLN A 119 14.51 15.74 -7.00
N VAL A 120 14.28 14.85 -6.03
CA VAL A 120 13.04 14.78 -5.26
C VAL A 120 12.89 15.99 -4.31
N ILE A 121 11.65 16.39 -4.04
CA ILE A 121 11.35 17.48 -3.10
C ILE A 121 11.70 17.11 -1.67
N ASP A 122 11.98 18.13 -0.86
CA ASP A 122 12.33 17.97 0.54
C ASP A 122 11.13 17.45 1.38
N PRO A 123 11.34 16.48 2.29
CA PRO A 123 10.29 15.97 3.18
C PRO A 123 9.55 17.05 3.99
N ASP A 124 10.22 18.14 4.39
CA ASP A 124 9.56 19.23 5.14
C ASP A 124 8.50 19.94 4.28
N VAL A 125 8.68 20.04 2.96
CA VAL A 125 7.66 20.61 2.06
C VAL A 125 6.37 19.79 2.10
N VAL A 126 6.50 18.47 2.26
CA VAL A 126 5.38 17.53 2.39
C VAL A 126 4.71 17.66 3.76
N LEU A 127 5.49 17.70 4.84
CA LEU A 127 4.97 17.91 6.19
C LEU A 127 4.23 19.25 6.33
N GLN A 128 4.72 20.32 5.71
CA GLN A 128 4.02 21.61 5.68
C GLN A 128 2.72 21.56 4.86
N LYS A 129 2.62 20.71 3.81
CA LYS A 129 1.36 20.49 3.08
C LYS A 129 0.34 19.74 3.94
N VAL A 130 0.75 18.69 4.66
CA VAL A 130 -0.12 17.95 5.61
C VAL A 130 -0.56 18.84 6.77
N LYS A 131 0.35 19.66 7.33
CA LYS A 131 0.02 20.63 8.38
C LYS A 131 -1.05 21.64 7.90
N LYS A 132 -0.85 22.25 6.72
CA LYS A 132 -1.81 23.19 6.10
C LYS A 132 -3.14 22.58 5.71
N TYR A 133 -3.23 21.25 5.56
CA TYR A 133 -4.49 20.54 5.36
C TYR A 133 -5.33 20.52 6.64
N TYR A 134 -4.71 20.24 7.79
CA TYR A 134 -5.38 20.20 9.10
C TYR A 134 -5.58 21.58 9.74
N GLU A 135 -4.72 22.57 9.47
CA GLU A 135 -4.90 23.97 9.91
C GLU A 135 -6.21 24.62 9.39
N LYS A 136 -6.79 24.07 8.32
CA LYS A 136 -8.09 24.51 7.76
C LYS A 136 -9.31 23.89 8.45
N GLN A 137 -9.10 23.02 9.45
CA GLN A 137 -10.15 22.21 10.06
C GLN A 137 -10.29 22.53 11.55
N MET A 138 -11.52 22.44 12.08
CA MET A 138 -11.76 22.54 13.51
C MET A 138 -11.41 21.21 14.19
N LEU A 139 -10.15 21.05 14.57
CA LEU A 139 -9.63 19.82 15.17
C LEU A 139 -10.13 19.66 16.61
N ALA A 140 -10.99 18.67 16.84
CA ALA A 140 -11.44 18.29 18.19
C ALA A 140 -10.43 17.43 18.98
N LYS A 141 -9.37 16.96 18.31
CA LYS A 141 -8.35 16.04 18.84
C LYS A 141 -6.98 16.39 18.28
N THR A 142 -5.92 16.01 19.00
CA THR A 142 -4.54 16.12 18.51
C THR A 142 -4.32 15.23 17.29
N VAL A 143 -3.63 15.77 16.30
CA VAL A 143 -3.25 15.08 15.06
C VAL A 143 -1.75 14.78 15.12
N THR A 144 -1.38 13.50 14.98
CA THR A 144 -0.01 13.02 15.18
C THR A 144 0.51 12.38 13.90
N VAL A 145 1.62 12.87 13.35
CA VAL A 145 2.36 12.17 12.29
C VAL A 145 2.99 10.90 12.89
N LEU A 146 2.74 9.75 12.28
CA LEU A 146 3.28 8.45 12.70
C LEU A 146 4.51 8.06 11.90
N ASP A 147 4.47 8.28 10.58
CA ASP A 147 5.58 8.04 9.67
C ASP A 147 5.58 9.05 8.51
N LEU A 148 6.78 9.19 7.92
CA LEU A 148 7.04 9.88 6.66
C LEU A 148 8.11 9.05 5.95
N GLU A 149 7.79 8.54 4.77
CA GLU A 149 8.68 7.68 4.00
C GLU A 149 8.56 7.92 2.50
N MET A 150 9.64 7.62 1.78
CA MET A 150 9.61 7.53 0.32
C MET A 150 9.28 6.10 -0.08
N VAL A 151 8.22 5.95 -0.86
CA VAL A 151 7.74 4.67 -1.40
C VAL A 151 7.80 4.71 -2.92
N TYR A 152 7.78 3.55 -3.58
CA TYR A 152 7.29 3.44 -4.95
C TYR A 152 5.91 2.79 -4.94
N THR A 153 5.10 3.08 -5.95
CA THR A 153 3.88 2.32 -6.25
C THR A 153 3.62 2.37 -7.76
N GLY A 154 2.71 1.53 -8.23
CA GLY A 154 2.10 1.71 -9.54
C GLY A 154 1.25 2.98 -9.58
N TYR A 155 1.34 3.69 -10.70
CA TYR A 155 0.63 4.92 -11.02
C TYR A 155 0.28 4.95 -12.52
N PHE A 156 -0.40 6.00 -13.00
CA PHE A 156 -0.82 6.16 -14.39
C PHE A 156 -0.43 7.55 -14.92
N THR A 157 -0.10 7.67 -16.21
CA THR A 157 0.18 8.96 -16.86
C THR A 157 -1.05 9.89 -16.83
N ASP A 158 -0.84 11.19 -17.05
CA ASP A 158 -1.99 12.08 -17.31
C ASP A 158 -2.52 11.89 -18.74
N GLY A 159 -3.82 12.11 -18.94
CA GLY A 159 -4.46 12.02 -20.27
C GLY A 159 -3.97 13.09 -21.24
N ASN A 160 -3.35 14.17 -20.74
CA ASN A 160 -2.69 15.17 -21.56
C ASN A 160 -1.35 14.67 -22.16
N GLU A 161 -0.78 13.57 -21.66
CA GLU A 161 0.46 12.97 -22.17
C GLU A 161 0.20 11.96 -23.31
N GLY A 162 -1.08 11.62 -23.57
CA GLY A 162 -1.51 10.76 -24.68
C GLY A 162 -2.36 9.59 -24.22
N GLU A 163 -2.03 8.38 -24.68
CA GLU A 163 -2.66 7.16 -24.19
C GLU A 163 -2.19 6.86 -22.75
N ILE A 164 -3.13 6.65 -21.83
CA ILE A 164 -2.87 6.37 -20.41
C ILE A 164 -2.04 5.09 -20.26
N GLN A 165 -0.86 5.21 -19.67
CA GLN A 165 0.09 4.12 -19.45
C GLN A 165 0.31 3.85 -17.96
N PRO A 166 0.56 2.58 -17.56
CA PRO A 166 1.00 2.25 -16.22
C PRO A 166 2.48 2.62 -16.03
N MET A 167 2.81 3.21 -14.89
CA MET A 167 4.17 3.65 -14.56
C MET A 167 4.57 3.29 -13.14
N ILE A 168 5.88 3.20 -12.91
CA ILE A 168 6.48 3.01 -11.59
C ILE A 168 7.10 4.35 -11.15
N ALA A 169 6.48 4.98 -10.16
CA ALA A 169 6.83 6.32 -9.69
C ALA A 169 7.15 6.35 -8.18
N PRO A 170 8.09 7.22 -7.73
CA PRO A 170 8.35 7.47 -6.33
C PRO A 170 7.36 8.50 -5.76
N PHE A 171 6.93 8.29 -4.51
CA PHE A 171 6.02 9.16 -3.78
C PHE A 171 6.49 9.37 -2.34
N TRP A 172 6.18 10.54 -1.79
CA TRP A 172 6.22 10.78 -0.36
C TRP A 172 4.91 10.34 0.27
N ARG A 173 4.96 9.33 1.16
CA ARG A 173 3.83 8.86 1.95
C ARG A 173 3.93 9.40 3.37
N VAL A 174 2.83 9.95 3.88
CA VAL A 174 2.71 10.43 5.27
C VAL A 174 1.53 9.74 5.94
N ARG A 175 1.79 8.95 6.99
CA ARG A 175 0.73 8.42 7.86
C ARG A 175 0.48 9.35 9.02
N VAL A 176 -0.78 9.63 9.26
CA VAL A 176 -1.25 10.50 10.33
C VAL A 176 -2.31 9.79 11.14
N HIS A 177 -2.21 9.82 12.48
CA HIS A 177 -3.31 9.48 13.36
C HIS A 177 -4.08 10.75 13.73
N ASN A 178 -5.38 10.83 13.40
CA ASN A 178 -6.21 12.02 13.63
C ASN A 178 -6.99 11.99 14.96
N GLY A 179 -6.68 11.05 15.86
CA GLY A 179 -7.41 10.80 17.10
C GLY A 179 -8.65 9.89 16.94
N GLU A 180 -8.83 9.29 15.75
CA GLU A 180 -9.89 8.33 15.44
C GLU A 180 -9.38 7.17 14.60
N ARG A 181 -8.63 7.47 13.53
CA ARG A 181 -8.07 6.49 12.61
C ARG A 181 -6.71 6.95 12.07
N ASN A 182 -6.07 6.03 11.37
CA ASN A 182 -4.92 6.35 10.53
C ASN A 182 -5.41 6.85 9.17
N VAL A 183 -4.78 7.88 8.64
CA VAL A 183 -5.03 8.49 7.33
C VAL A 183 -3.70 8.57 6.60
N TYR A 184 -3.68 8.25 5.30
CA TYR A 184 -2.48 8.36 4.47
C TYR A 184 -2.63 9.52 3.49
N PHE A 185 -1.58 10.33 3.40
CA PHE A 185 -1.41 11.32 2.34
C PHE A 185 -0.28 10.83 1.41
N VAL A 186 -0.53 10.87 0.11
CA VAL A 186 0.44 10.46 -0.92
C VAL A 186 0.68 11.65 -1.84
N TYR A 187 1.95 12.05 -1.95
CA TYR A 187 2.38 13.16 -2.79
C TYR A 187 3.45 12.70 -3.79
N ASP A 188 3.42 13.22 -5.01
CA ASP A 188 4.47 12.98 -6.00
C ASP A 188 5.84 13.41 -5.47
N ALA A 189 6.88 12.59 -5.65
CA ALA A 189 8.18 12.89 -5.06
C ALA A 189 8.94 14.02 -5.78
N PHE A 190 8.57 14.42 -6.99
CA PHE A 190 9.26 15.45 -7.79
C PHE A 190 8.54 16.81 -7.80
N THR A 191 7.20 16.82 -7.79
CA THR A 191 6.36 18.04 -7.77
C THR A 191 5.75 18.31 -6.40
N GLY A 192 5.58 17.26 -5.59
CA GLY A 192 4.78 17.31 -4.35
C GLY A 192 3.29 17.54 -4.58
N GLU A 193 2.77 17.30 -5.78
CA GLU A 193 1.33 17.31 -6.03
C GLU A 193 0.63 16.25 -5.18
N ALA A 194 -0.60 16.52 -4.75
CA ALA A 194 -1.36 15.62 -3.89
C ALA A 194 -2.10 14.58 -4.75
N ILE A 195 -1.59 13.35 -4.76
CA ILE A 195 -2.05 12.27 -5.64
C ILE A 195 -3.19 11.48 -5.01
N ALA A 196 -3.10 11.20 -3.70
CA ALA A 196 -4.20 10.60 -2.96
C ALA A 196 -4.25 11.04 -1.49
N GLN A 197 -5.47 11.09 -0.95
CA GLN A 197 -5.72 11.11 0.49
C GLN A 197 -6.54 9.87 0.86
N ASN A 198 -5.90 8.70 0.81
CA ASN A 198 -6.60 7.45 1.03
C ASN A 198 -6.86 7.22 2.52
N ASN A 199 -8.15 7.10 2.84
CA ASN A 199 -8.58 6.41 4.04
C ASN A 199 -8.30 4.91 3.81
N PRO A 200 -7.53 4.22 4.66
CA PRO A 200 -7.49 2.77 4.60
C PRO A 200 -8.90 2.25 4.90
N THR A 201 -9.48 1.51 3.95
CA THR A 201 -10.81 0.92 4.14
C THR A 201 -10.75 -0.15 5.22
N SER A 202 -11.73 -0.07 6.13
CA SER A 202 -12.00 -1.03 7.21
C SER A 202 -12.59 -2.35 6.69
#